data_AF-A0A8W8NTY1-F1
#
_entry.id   AF-A0A8W8NTY1-F1
#
_cell.length_a   1.000
_cell.length_b   1.000
_cell.length_c   1.000
_cell.angle_alpha   90.00
_cell.angle_beta   90.00
_cell.angle_gamma   90.00
#
_symmetry.space_group_name_H-M   'P 1'
#
loop_
_entity.id
_entity.type
_entity.pdbx_description
1 polymer ?
#
loop_
_entity_poly.entity_id
_entity_poly.type
_entity_poly.pdbx_seq_one_letter_code
_entity_poly.pdbx_strand_id
1 'polypeptide(L)'
;MGFRRLVGSFVCGIYGINLICFAWSELASKNCQSSYKYSYIFQYDSYAACPYNEQVCNGWFLGRRCTTYTKYYRCVKKMSRVDFAYQYFDVCCPGYIELNNGTCLRGCAEGKYGTECERDCNCQGHAYPGCDIDTGNCTCLPGWTGSDCNKVCPNGWFGSNCSSECLCKNNATCSPIGGACNCTTPGWTGQFCQEECNSTRFGRNCQENCTCGVNETCSRFDGLCACIAGKTGVNCSEDCPAYRFGPNCTNSCSCAHSTGCDAVTGKCICDVGYTGEQCNEVCSSGTYGAGCNQTCNCTGAEVCEPDTGECISRCVCHEEGTANCNSLYDSCRCLPYHNHTCHDENVFLKERCRDVCECSSPTDTCCVSNSSMCQCKDGWTGRKCSTACPQGTFGRKCYGICNCSADELCHHVSGNCISLDTAVVCANLDAIL
;
A
#
# COMPACT_ATOMS: atom_id res chain seq x y z
N MET A 1 33.59 -6.17 -38.71
CA MET A 1 32.75 -7.35 -39.04
C MET A 1 31.48 -6.86 -39.74
N GLY A 2 31.49 -6.79 -41.06
CA GLY A 2 30.30 -6.44 -41.83
C GLY A 2 29.65 -7.71 -42.36
N PHE A 3 28.56 -8.16 -41.74
CA PHE A 3 27.68 -9.13 -42.39
C PHE A 3 26.91 -8.39 -43.49
N ARG A 4 27.22 -8.65 -44.76
CA ARG A 4 26.27 -8.34 -45.83
C ARG A 4 25.12 -9.34 -45.73
N ARG A 5 24.01 -8.96 -45.08
CA ARG A 5 22.74 -9.69 -45.21
C ARG A 5 22.20 -9.45 -46.62
N LEU A 6 22.45 -10.39 -47.52
CA LEU A 6 21.64 -10.53 -48.72
C LEU A 6 20.43 -11.40 -48.35
N VAL A 7 19.25 -10.85 -48.62
CA VAL A 7 17.96 -11.50 -48.34
C VAL A 7 17.81 -12.65 -49.33
N GLY A 8 17.89 -13.89 -48.84
CA GLY A 8 17.64 -15.08 -49.66
C GLY A 8 16.23 -15.01 -50.26
N SER A 9 16.15 -14.95 -51.59
CA SER A 9 14.88 -15.01 -52.33
C SER A 9 14.56 -16.47 -52.66
N PHE A 10 13.43 -16.98 -52.18
CA PHE A 10 12.91 -18.28 -52.58
C PHE A 10 12.24 -18.14 -53.95
N VAL A 11 12.85 -18.68 -55.01
CA VAL A 11 12.19 -18.85 -56.30
C VAL A 11 11.56 -20.24 -56.30
N CYS A 12 10.25 -20.32 -56.04
CA CYS A 12 9.52 -21.57 -56.15
C CYS A 12 8.74 -21.58 -57.47
N GLY A 13 9.01 -22.57 -58.32
CA GLY A 13 8.38 -22.75 -59.63
C GLY A 13 7.47 -23.97 -59.63
N ILE A 14 6.31 -23.85 -60.28
CA ILE A 14 5.37 -24.96 -60.47
C ILE A 14 5.78 -25.71 -61.74
N TYR A 15 6.28 -26.94 -61.61
CA TYR A 15 6.50 -27.87 -62.72
C TYR A 15 5.58 -29.09 -62.52
N GLY A 16 4.37 -29.00 -63.05
CA GLY A 16 3.30 -29.98 -62.79
C GLY A 16 2.71 -29.86 -61.38
N ILE A 17 2.02 -30.91 -60.90
CA ILE A 17 1.23 -30.93 -59.64
C ILE A 17 2.13 -30.89 -58.37
N ASN A 18 3.45 -30.77 -58.51
CA ASN A 18 4.38 -30.68 -57.39
C ASN A 18 5.05 -29.31 -57.33
N LEU A 19 5.01 -28.68 -56.15
CA LEU A 19 5.85 -27.52 -55.80
C LEU A 19 7.27 -28.04 -55.59
N ILE A 20 8.20 -27.65 -56.45
CA ILE A 20 9.63 -27.91 -56.26
C ILE A 20 10.28 -26.57 -55.95
N CYS A 21 10.64 -26.35 -54.69
CA CYS A 21 11.45 -25.19 -54.30
C CYS A 21 12.92 -25.59 -54.31
N PHE A 22 13.74 -24.95 -55.14
CA PHE A 22 15.18 -25.07 -55.07
C PHE A 22 15.73 -24.07 -54.06
N ALA A 23 16.32 -24.55 -52.97
CA ALA A 23 17.11 -23.71 -52.08
C ALA A 23 18.47 -23.45 -52.76
N TRP A 24 18.68 -22.23 -53.25
CA TRP A 24 20.03 -21.77 -53.58
C TRP A 24 20.74 -21.47 -52.27
N SER A 25 21.60 -22.37 -51.79
CA SER A 25 22.55 -22.02 -50.74
C SER A 25 23.60 -21.10 -51.36
N GLU A 26 23.45 -19.79 -51.19
CA GLU A 26 24.54 -18.85 -51.46
C GLU A 26 25.77 -19.31 -50.68
N LEU A 27 26.89 -19.50 -51.39
CA LEU A 27 28.17 -19.87 -50.78
C LEU A 27 28.57 -18.74 -49.81
N ALA A 28 28.33 -18.96 -48.52
CA ALA A 28 28.68 -18.00 -47.49
C ALA A 28 30.20 -17.92 -47.36
N SER A 29 30.82 -16.94 -48.04
CA SER A 29 32.25 -16.63 -47.93
C SER A 29 32.51 -15.78 -46.69
N LYS A 30 33.45 -16.20 -45.83
CA LYS A 30 33.81 -15.49 -44.60
C LYS A 30 35.31 -15.17 -44.55
N ASN A 31 35.61 -13.87 -44.49
CA ASN A 31 36.97 -13.35 -44.34
C ASN A 31 37.17 -12.88 -42.90
N CYS A 32 38.35 -13.17 -42.36
CA CYS A 32 38.84 -12.79 -41.05
C CYS A 32 40.03 -11.85 -41.20
N GLN A 33 40.22 -10.95 -40.23
CA GLN A 33 41.33 -10.00 -40.27
C GLN A 33 42.51 -10.56 -39.46
N SER A 34 43.64 -10.75 -40.12
CA SER A 34 44.90 -11.12 -39.47
C SER A 34 45.81 -9.90 -39.35
N SER A 35 46.81 -9.97 -38.47
CA SER A 35 47.79 -8.92 -38.33
C SER A 35 49.18 -9.47 -38.02
N TYR A 36 50.20 -8.72 -38.43
CA TYR A 36 51.57 -8.97 -38.00
C TYR A 36 52.19 -7.70 -37.43
N LYS A 37 52.98 -7.88 -36.36
CA LYS A 37 53.65 -6.80 -35.63
C LYS A 37 55.02 -6.57 -36.25
N TYR A 38 55.34 -5.33 -36.59
CA TYR A 38 56.66 -4.94 -37.07
C TYR A 38 57.20 -3.74 -36.30
N SER A 39 58.53 -3.61 -36.26
CA SER A 39 59.23 -2.51 -35.58
C SER A 39 59.81 -1.54 -36.60
N TYR A 40 59.79 -0.24 -36.29
CA TYR A 40 60.47 0.78 -37.09
C TYR A 40 61.18 1.79 -36.19
N ILE A 41 62.21 2.42 -36.73
CA ILE A 41 62.98 3.44 -36.01
C ILE A 41 62.30 4.79 -36.21
N PHE A 42 61.76 5.37 -35.15
CA PHE A 42 61.22 6.72 -35.15
C PHE A 42 62.31 7.70 -34.71
N GLN A 43 62.70 8.59 -35.61
CA GLN A 43 63.67 9.64 -35.34
C GLN A 43 62.95 10.94 -34.99
N TYR A 44 63.37 11.60 -33.91
CA TYR A 44 62.78 12.87 -33.48
C TYR A 44 63.83 13.79 -32.87
N ASP A 45 63.51 15.08 -32.89
CA ASP A 45 64.35 16.11 -32.28
C ASP A 45 63.93 16.37 -30.85
N SER A 46 64.89 16.29 -29.93
CA SER A 46 64.72 16.74 -28.55
C SER A 46 65.46 18.04 -28.31
N TYR A 47 64.85 18.92 -27.55
CA TYR A 47 65.39 20.23 -27.28
C TYR A 47 65.91 20.29 -25.85
N ALA A 48 67.15 20.74 -25.68
CA ALA A 48 67.78 20.94 -24.38
C ALA A 48 68.31 22.38 -24.27
N ALA A 49 68.26 22.95 -23.07
CA ALA A 49 68.85 24.24 -22.79
C ALA A 49 70.35 24.06 -22.54
N CYS A 50 71.18 24.69 -23.37
CA CYS A 50 72.64 24.68 -23.19
C CYS A 50 73.07 26.00 -22.56
N PRO A 51 73.65 25.99 -21.35
CA PRO A 51 74.18 27.20 -20.73
C PRO A 51 75.46 27.64 -21.45
N TYR A 52 75.62 28.95 -21.60
CA TYR A 52 76.91 29.59 -21.87
C TYR A 52 77.00 30.91 -21.12
N ASN A 53 78.22 31.34 -20.83
CA ASN A 53 78.47 32.53 -20.04
C ASN A 53 78.88 33.68 -20.97
N GLU A 54 78.12 34.77 -20.94
CA GLU A 54 78.44 36.00 -21.67
C GLU A 54 78.91 37.06 -20.67
N GLN A 55 80.11 37.58 -20.88
CA GLN A 55 80.72 38.57 -19.99
C GLN A 55 80.58 39.96 -20.62
N VAL A 56 79.84 40.85 -19.96
CA VAL A 56 79.64 42.23 -20.41
C VAL A 56 80.42 43.15 -19.47
N CYS A 57 81.35 43.92 -20.02
CA CYS A 57 82.22 44.83 -19.27
C CYS A 57 81.96 46.28 -19.70
N ASN A 58 81.43 47.10 -18.80
CA ASN A 58 81.14 48.51 -19.06
C ASN A 58 82.12 49.43 -18.30
N GLY A 59 82.73 50.41 -18.99
CA GLY A 59 83.62 51.42 -18.43
C GLY A 59 84.89 51.69 -19.28
N TRP A 60 85.49 52.88 -19.15
CA TRP A 60 86.71 53.29 -19.86
C TRP A 60 87.97 53.30 -18.98
N PHE A 61 88.97 52.62 -19.51
CA PHE A 61 90.42 52.61 -19.26
C PHE A 61 91.05 52.39 -17.88
N LEU A 62 90.42 52.57 -16.71
CA LEU A 62 91.10 52.22 -15.43
C LEU A 62 90.20 51.63 -14.30
N GLY A 63 88.94 51.29 -14.60
CA GLY A 63 88.03 50.69 -13.62
C GLY A 63 86.86 49.92 -14.23
N ARG A 64 87.14 48.94 -15.10
CA ARG A 64 86.08 48.12 -15.73
C ARG A 64 85.51 47.12 -14.73
N ARG A 65 84.18 47.17 -14.52
CA ARG A 65 83.44 46.09 -13.86
C ARG A 65 82.82 45.21 -14.94
N CYS A 66 83.11 43.93 -14.85
CA CYS A 66 82.57 42.92 -15.74
C CYS A 66 81.54 42.08 -14.99
N THR A 67 80.36 41.92 -15.58
CA THR A 67 79.33 41.03 -15.06
C THR A 67 79.15 39.88 -16.02
N THR A 68 79.25 38.66 -15.51
CA THR A 68 79.03 37.43 -16.28
C THR A 68 77.57 37.02 -16.15
N TYR A 69 76.87 36.95 -17.28
CA TYR A 69 75.49 36.48 -17.35
C TYR A 69 75.47 35.08 -17.97
N THR A 70 74.86 34.12 -17.27
CA THR A 70 74.58 32.81 -17.87
C THR A 70 73.34 32.93 -18.74
N LYS A 71 73.50 32.76 -20.06
CA LYS A 71 72.41 32.68 -21.02
C LYS A 71 72.24 31.24 -21.49
N TYR A 72 71.03 30.92 -21.90
CA TYR A 72 70.67 29.60 -22.41
C TYR A 72 70.17 29.73 -23.84
N TYR A 73 70.73 28.95 -24.75
CA TYR A 73 70.14 28.78 -26.09
C TYR A 73 69.59 27.36 -26.24
N ARG A 74 68.74 27.17 -27.24
CA ARG A 74 68.08 25.89 -27.52
C ARG A 74 69.02 25.03 -28.38
N CYS A 75 69.57 23.98 -27.78
CA CYS A 75 70.28 22.91 -28.49
C CYS A 75 69.28 21.85 -28.96
N VAL A 76 69.54 21.25 -30.13
CA VAL A 76 68.79 20.11 -30.65
C VAL A 76 69.63 18.84 -30.54
N LYS A 77 69.09 17.79 -29.94
CA LYS A 77 69.66 16.44 -29.94
C LYS A 77 68.77 15.52 -30.77
N LYS A 78 69.37 14.91 -31.80
CA LYS A 78 68.72 13.86 -32.61
C LYS A 78 68.58 12.62 -31.74
N MET A 79 67.33 12.22 -31.46
CA MET A 79 67.01 11.00 -30.76
C MET A 79 66.37 10.01 -31.72
N SER A 80 66.52 8.73 -31.41
CA SER A 80 65.76 7.68 -32.08
C SER A 80 65.25 6.69 -31.05
N ARG A 81 64.05 6.15 -31.29
CA ARG A 81 63.49 5.06 -30.51
C ARG A 81 62.86 4.04 -31.45
N VAL A 82 62.74 2.81 -30.98
CA VAL A 82 62.04 1.75 -31.73
C VAL A 82 60.57 1.78 -31.33
N ASP A 83 59.71 2.07 -32.30
CA ASP A 83 58.26 2.00 -32.15
C ASP A 83 57.75 0.72 -32.85
N PHE A 84 56.57 0.24 -32.44
CA PHE A 84 55.92 -0.93 -33.02
C PHE A 84 54.61 -0.54 -33.69
N ALA A 85 54.36 -1.09 -34.87
CA ALA A 85 53.12 -0.94 -35.60
C ALA A 85 52.55 -2.31 -36.00
N TYR A 86 51.26 -2.34 -36.34
CA TYR A 86 50.55 -3.52 -36.82
C TYR A 86 50.11 -3.27 -38.26
N GLN A 87 50.39 -4.23 -39.14
CA GLN A 87 49.80 -4.26 -40.47
C GLN A 87 48.70 -5.33 -40.49
N TYR A 88 47.50 -4.92 -40.94
CA TYR A 88 46.31 -5.78 -41.02
C TYR A 88 46.06 -6.21 -42.46
N PHE A 89 45.59 -7.44 -42.65
CA PHE A 89 45.21 -8.00 -43.95
C PHE A 89 44.09 -9.04 -43.79
N ASP A 90 43.32 -9.26 -44.86
CA ASP A 90 42.23 -10.21 -44.87
C ASP A 90 42.74 -11.62 -45.22
N VAL A 91 42.24 -12.62 -44.50
CA VAL A 91 42.49 -14.05 -44.71
C VAL A 91 41.17 -14.80 -44.62
N CYS A 92 41.10 -16.02 -45.16
CA CYS A 92 39.96 -16.89 -44.89
C CYS A 92 39.87 -17.23 -43.40
N CYS A 93 38.65 -17.22 -42.85
CA CYS A 93 38.42 -17.65 -41.47
C CYS A 93 38.78 -19.14 -41.28
N PRO A 94 39.05 -19.59 -40.05
CA PRO A 94 39.25 -21.01 -39.75
C PRO A 94 38.14 -21.88 -40.35
N GLY A 95 38.51 -23.00 -40.97
CA GLY A 95 37.57 -23.93 -41.61
C GLY A 95 37.12 -23.52 -43.01
N TYR A 96 37.60 -22.39 -43.53
CA TYR A 96 37.43 -21.97 -44.93
C TYR A 96 38.73 -22.13 -45.71
N ILE A 97 38.61 -22.47 -47.00
CA ILE A 97 39.71 -22.61 -47.95
C ILE A 97 39.66 -21.47 -48.97
N GLU A 98 40.83 -20.91 -49.30
CA GLU A 98 40.96 -19.86 -50.29
C GLU A 98 41.00 -20.45 -51.71
N LEU A 99 40.18 -19.92 -52.61
CA LEU A 99 40.21 -20.24 -54.04
C LEU A 99 41.09 -19.24 -54.81
N ASN A 100 41.52 -19.61 -56.01
CA ASN A 100 42.36 -18.79 -56.91
C ASN A 100 41.79 -17.38 -57.23
N ASN A 101 40.50 -17.14 -57.00
CA ASN A 101 39.82 -15.86 -57.20
C ASN A 101 39.66 -15.05 -55.89
N GLY A 102 40.29 -15.45 -54.78
CA GLY A 102 40.22 -14.78 -53.48
C GLY A 102 38.91 -15.00 -52.71
N THR A 103 38.07 -15.96 -53.13
CA THR A 103 36.85 -16.33 -52.39
C THR A 103 37.14 -17.43 -51.37
N CYS A 104 36.52 -17.34 -50.19
CA CYS A 104 36.68 -18.31 -49.12
C CYS A 104 35.51 -19.29 -49.12
N LEU A 105 35.76 -20.55 -49.44
CA LEU A 105 34.75 -21.60 -49.44
C LEU A 105 34.81 -22.46 -48.19
N ARG A 106 33.64 -22.98 -47.80
CA ARG A 106 33.52 -23.92 -46.68
C ARG A 106 34.42 -25.15 -46.94
N GLY A 107 35.38 -25.41 -46.06
CA GLY A 107 36.38 -26.47 -46.23
C GLY A 107 36.14 -27.72 -45.37
N CYS A 108 35.38 -27.62 -44.27
CA CYS A 108 35.13 -28.73 -43.36
C CYS A 108 33.87 -29.51 -43.69
N ALA A 109 33.93 -30.83 -43.44
CA ALA A 109 32.77 -31.71 -43.39
C ALA A 109 31.79 -31.31 -42.28
N GLU A 110 30.55 -31.77 -42.36
CA GLU A 110 29.56 -31.55 -41.30
C GLU A 110 30.05 -32.13 -39.96
N GLY A 111 29.81 -31.39 -38.87
CA GLY A 111 30.26 -31.78 -37.53
C GLY A 111 31.72 -31.44 -37.21
N LYS A 112 32.47 -30.81 -38.13
CA LYS A 112 33.85 -30.35 -37.89
C LYS A 112 34.00 -28.84 -38.05
N TYR A 113 34.94 -28.24 -37.32
CA TYR A 113 35.22 -26.81 -37.34
C TYR A 113 36.70 -26.49 -37.05
N GLY A 114 37.11 -25.24 -37.32
CA GLY A 114 38.45 -24.74 -37.02
C GLY A 114 39.46 -24.89 -38.16
N THR A 115 40.70 -24.48 -37.89
CA THR A 115 41.82 -24.62 -38.85
C THR A 115 42.03 -26.10 -39.16
N GLU A 116 42.07 -26.44 -40.44
CA GLU A 116 42.23 -27.84 -40.90
C GLU A 116 41.14 -28.82 -40.42
N CYS A 117 40.03 -28.32 -39.89
CA CYS A 117 38.85 -29.13 -39.54
C CYS A 117 39.09 -30.22 -38.49
N GLU A 118 40.06 -30.01 -37.59
CA GLU A 118 40.44 -31.01 -36.59
C GLU A 118 39.39 -31.17 -35.47
N ARG A 119 38.67 -30.09 -35.14
CA ARG A 119 37.78 -30.04 -33.97
C ARG A 119 36.36 -30.50 -34.30
N ASP A 120 35.75 -31.26 -33.39
CA ASP A 120 34.37 -31.73 -33.49
C ASP A 120 33.37 -30.74 -32.88
N CYS A 121 32.26 -30.51 -33.56
CA CYS A 121 31.12 -29.78 -33.03
C CYS A 121 30.54 -30.50 -31.81
N ASN A 122 30.48 -29.81 -30.67
CA ASN A 122 29.86 -30.34 -29.45
C ASN A 122 28.59 -29.56 -29.11
N CYS A 123 27.52 -29.84 -29.85
CA CYS A 123 26.21 -29.23 -29.60
C CYS A 123 25.33 -30.17 -28.78
N GLN A 124 24.75 -29.66 -27.69
CA GLN A 124 23.78 -30.42 -26.88
C GLN A 124 22.43 -30.51 -27.59
N GLY A 125 21.48 -31.26 -27.01
CA GLY A 125 20.13 -31.49 -27.56
C GLY A 125 19.25 -30.24 -27.71
N HIS A 126 19.72 -29.07 -27.33
CA HIS A 126 19.02 -27.78 -27.44
C HIS A 126 19.61 -26.87 -28.53
N ALA A 127 20.22 -27.47 -29.55
CA ALA A 127 20.78 -26.77 -30.71
C ALA A 127 20.15 -27.27 -32.02
N TYR A 128 20.20 -26.42 -33.06
CA TYR A 128 19.98 -26.87 -34.44
C TYR A 128 21.17 -27.73 -34.92
N PRO A 129 20.97 -28.60 -35.93
CA PRO A 129 22.05 -29.43 -36.46
C PRO A 129 23.24 -28.61 -36.97
N GLY A 130 24.45 -29.03 -36.59
CA GLY A 130 25.71 -28.40 -36.99
C GLY A 130 26.18 -27.29 -36.07
N CYS A 131 27.42 -26.83 -36.28
CA CYS A 131 27.99 -25.69 -35.60
C CYS A 131 28.66 -24.74 -36.60
N ASP A 132 28.90 -23.51 -36.17
CA ASP A 132 29.67 -22.53 -36.93
C ASP A 132 31.08 -23.07 -37.21
N ILE A 133 31.48 -23.06 -38.48
CA ILE A 133 32.68 -23.74 -38.95
C ILE A 133 33.99 -23.05 -38.51
N ASP A 134 33.94 -21.77 -38.15
CA ASP A 134 35.12 -21.06 -37.66
C ASP A 134 35.28 -21.11 -36.14
N THR A 135 34.19 -20.87 -35.41
CA THR A 135 34.20 -20.77 -33.94
C THR A 135 33.82 -22.07 -33.24
N GLY A 136 33.05 -22.94 -33.89
CA GLY A 136 32.47 -24.13 -33.29
C GLY A 136 31.20 -23.86 -32.48
N ASN A 137 30.69 -22.62 -32.50
CA ASN A 137 29.50 -22.26 -31.75
C ASN A 137 28.26 -22.86 -32.38
N CYS A 138 27.42 -23.45 -31.54
CA CYS A 138 26.15 -24.00 -31.93
C CYS A 138 25.10 -22.90 -32.06
N THR A 139 24.13 -23.09 -32.97
CA THR A 139 22.96 -22.21 -33.02
C THR A 139 21.90 -22.80 -32.10
N CYS A 140 21.59 -22.12 -30.99
CA CYS A 140 20.69 -22.64 -29.99
C CYS A 140 19.22 -22.50 -30.37
N LEU A 141 18.43 -23.50 -29.96
CA LEU A 141 16.97 -23.44 -30.01
C LEU A 141 16.47 -22.30 -29.10
N PRO A 142 15.25 -21.78 -29.33
CA PRO A 142 14.68 -20.75 -28.49
C PRO A 142 14.65 -21.15 -27.01
N GLY A 143 15.09 -20.26 -26.13
CA GLY A 143 15.20 -20.51 -24.69
C GLY A 143 16.58 -20.96 -24.20
N TRP A 144 17.54 -21.14 -25.11
CA TRP A 144 18.87 -21.63 -24.80
C TRP A 144 19.97 -20.74 -25.37
N THR A 145 21.14 -20.75 -24.72
CA THR A 145 22.36 -20.02 -25.08
C THR A 145 23.61 -20.75 -24.60
N GLY A 146 24.78 -20.16 -24.87
CA GLY A 146 26.09 -20.77 -24.69
C GLY A 146 26.63 -21.38 -25.99
N SER A 147 27.95 -21.60 -26.04
CA SER A 147 28.64 -22.14 -27.23
C SER A 147 28.15 -23.54 -27.62
N ASP A 148 27.68 -24.33 -26.66
CA ASP A 148 27.16 -25.69 -26.79
C ASP A 148 25.66 -25.80 -26.48
N CYS A 149 24.98 -24.67 -26.27
CA CYS A 149 23.54 -24.59 -25.96
C CYS A 149 23.11 -25.29 -24.66
N ASN A 150 23.97 -25.27 -23.65
CA ASN A 150 23.71 -25.90 -22.34
C ASN A 150 23.09 -24.98 -21.28
N LYS A 151 22.92 -23.68 -21.57
CA LYS A 151 22.37 -22.69 -20.62
C LYS A 151 21.00 -22.24 -21.05
N VAL A 152 20.07 -22.22 -20.10
CA VAL A 152 18.77 -21.55 -20.28
C VAL A 152 18.99 -20.04 -20.36
N CYS A 153 18.11 -19.33 -21.08
CA CYS A 153 18.19 -17.88 -21.14
C CYS A 153 18.19 -17.22 -19.76
N PRO A 154 19.04 -16.21 -19.55
CA PRO A 154 18.99 -15.41 -18.34
C PRO A 154 17.68 -14.63 -18.26
N ASN A 155 17.26 -14.30 -17.03
CA ASN A 155 16.06 -13.49 -16.79
C ASN A 155 16.11 -12.19 -17.60
N GLY A 156 15.00 -11.86 -18.27
CA GLY A 156 14.90 -10.68 -19.12
C GLY A 156 15.28 -10.92 -20.58
N TRP A 157 15.70 -12.14 -20.96
CA TRP A 157 16.06 -12.48 -22.34
C TRP A 157 15.33 -13.72 -22.84
N PHE A 158 15.06 -13.78 -24.14
CA PHE A 158 14.35 -14.89 -24.78
C PHE A 158 14.78 -15.10 -26.23
N GLY A 159 14.26 -16.16 -26.84
CA GLY A 159 14.48 -16.51 -28.25
C GLY A 159 15.75 -17.32 -28.47
N SER A 160 16.14 -17.49 -29.74
CA SER A 160 17.35 -18.23 -30.10
C SER A 160 18.61 -17.48 -29.64
N ASN A 161 19.52 -18.22 -29.02
CA ASN A 161 20.73 -17.66 -28.38
C ASN A 161 20.43 -16.55 -27.34
N CYS A 162 19.18 -16.42 -26.89
CA CYS A 162 18.71 -15.34 -26.01
C CYS A 162 18.99 -13.94 -26.60
N SER A 163 18.78 -13.79 -27.90
CA SER A 163 19.12 -12.56 -28.63
C SER A 163 18.07 -11.44 -28.50
N SER A 164 16.98 -11.67 -27.78
CA SER A 164 15.88 -10.70 -27.63
C SER A 164 15.60 -10.40 -26.17
N GLU A 165 15.40 -9.12 -25.87
CA GLU A 165 15.09 -8.64 -24.52
C GLU A 165 13.57 -8.64 -24.26
N CYS A 166 13.17 -9.02 -23.06
CA CYS A 166 11.77 -9.07 -22.66
C CYS A 166 11.21 -7.67 -22.38
N LEU A 167 10.00 -7.40 -22.87
CA LEU A 167 9.36 -6.09 -22.77
C LEU A 167 8.44 -5.94 -21.54
N CYS A 168 8.44 -6.93 -20.65
CA CYS A 168 7.54 -6.99 -19.51
C CYS A 168 7.74 -5.83 -18.53
N LYS A 169 6.65 -5.28 -18.02
CA LYS A 169 6.61 -4.19 -17.04
C LYS A 169 6.31 -4.73 -15.65
N ASN A 170 6.36 -3.84 -14.66
CA ASN A 170 5.96 -4.13 -13.27
C ASN A 170 6.64 -5.36 -12.66
N ASN A 171 7.95 -5.50 -12.93
CA ASN A 171 8.80 -6.56 -12.41
C ASN A 171 8.31 -7.98 -12.76
N ALA A 172 7.59 -8.11 -13.89
CA ALA A 172 7.16 -9.38 -14.43
C ALA A 172 8.32 -10.16 -15.07
N THR A 173 8.16 -11.47 -15.14
CA THR A 173 9.10 -12.38 -15.81
C THR A 173 8.58 -12.72 -17.21
N CYS A 174 9.43 -13.29 -18.06
CA CYS A 174 9.06 -13.71 -19.40
C CYS A 174 9.47 -15.15 -19.68
N SER A 175 8.75 -15.80 -20.58
CA SER A 175 9.13 -17.10 -21.12
C SER A 175 10.47 -16.98 -21.88
N PRO A 176 11.47 -17.82 -21.59
CA PRO A 176 12.75 -17.79 -22.29
C PRO A 176 12.63 -18.21 -23.76
N ILE A 177 11.56 -18.92 -24.13
CA ILE A 177 11.33 -19.42 -25.49
C ILE A 177 10.78 -18.31 -26.38
N GLY A 178 9.67 -17.71 -25.97
CA GLY A 178 8.87 -16.80 -26.81
C GLY A 178 8.68 -15.39 -26.27
N GLY A 179 9.24 -15.07 -25.10
CA GLY A 179 9.18 -13.73 -24.51
C GLY A 179 7.81 -13.34 -23.92
N ALA A 180 6.86 -14.27 -23.89
CA ALA A 180 5.54 -14.03 -23.30
C ALA A 180 5.66 -13.71 -21.81
N CYS A 181 5.03 -12.62 -21.38
CA CYS A 181 5.13 -12.14 -20.01
C CYS A 181 4.24 -12.94 -19.06
N ASN A 182 4.76 -13.19 -17.86
CA ASN A 182 4.03 -13.72 -16.73
C ASN A 182 4.00 -12.65 -15.62
N CYS A 183 2.83 -12.08 -15.37
CA CYS A 183 2.65 -10.99 -14.41
C CYS A 183 2.70 -11.53 -12.98
N THR A 184 3.92 -11.64 -12.46
CA THR A 184 4.20 -12.15 -11.12
C THR A 184 3.79 -11.18 -10.02
N THR A 185 3.79 -9.89 -10.31
CA THR A 185 3.36 -8.83 -9.38
C THR A 185 1.83 -8.72 -9.40
N PRO A 186 1.14 -8.83 -8.24
CA PRO A 186 -0.31 -8.66 -8.15
C PRO A 186 -0.77 -7.29 -8.65
N GLY A 187 -2.01 -7.20 -9.13
CA GLY A 187 -2.62 -5.95 -9.56
C GLY A 187 -2.28 -5.51 -10.99
N TRP A 188 -1.64 -6.39 -11.78
CA TRP A 188 -1.24 -6.10 -13.16
C TRP A 188 -1.59 -7.25 -14.11
N THR A 189 -1.95 -6.90 -15.34
CA THR A 189 -2.29 -7.79 -16.45
C THR A 189 -1.92 -7.18 -17.81
N GLY A 190 -2.36 -7.79 -18.89
CA GLY A 190 -2.06 -7.41 -20.27
C GLY A 190 -0.81 -8.10 -20.81
N GLN A 191 -0.57 -7.98 -22.11
CA GLN A 191 0.50 -8.69 -22.83
C GLN A 191 1.91 -8.44 -22.26
N PHE A 192 2.17 -7.24 -21.73
CA PHE A 192 3.44 -6.86 -21.12
C PHE A 192 3.29 -6.50 -19.64
N CYS A 193 2.21 -6.93 -18.98
CA CYS A 193 1.93 -6.62 -17.57
C CYS A 193 1.84 -5.12 -17.26
N GLN A 194 1.40 -4.32 -18.23
CA GLN A 194 1.31 -2.86 -18.15
C GLN A 194 -0.07 -2.34 -17.72
N GLU A 195 -1.09 -3.20 -17.76
CA GLU A 195 -2.48 -2.83 -17.49
C GLU A 195 -2.82 -3.11 -16.03
N GLU A 196 -3.55 -2.20 -15.40
CA GLU A 196 -4.05 -2.40 -14.04
C GLU A 196 -5.22 -3.38 -14.05
N CYS A 197 -5.40 -4.15 -12.97
CA CYS A 197 -6.62 -4.93 -12.83
C CYS A 197 -7.84 -4.03 -12.81
N ASN A 198 -8.93 -4.50 -13.42
CA ASN A 198 -10.23 -3.86 -13.28
C ASN A 198 -10.68 -3.92 -11.80
N SER A 199 -11.60 -3.04 -11.44
CA SER A 199 -12.09 -2.92 -10.04
C SER A 199 -12.82 -4.15 -9.50
N THR A 200 -13.08 -5.16 -10.33
CA THR A 200 -13.77 -6.41 -9.99
C THR A 200 -12.83 -7.61 -9.88
N ARG A 201 -11.52 -7.43 -10.11
CA ARG A 201 -10.52 -8.50 -10.00
C ARG A 201 -9.27 -8.03 -9.29
N PHE A 202 -8.53 -8.98 -8.74
CA PHE A 202 -7.28 -8.73 -8.04
C PHE A 202 -6.30 -9.90 -8.22
N GLY A 203 -5.12 -9.78 -7.61
CA GLY A 203 -4.12 -10.84 -7.58
C GLY A 203 -3.24 -10.86 -8.83
N ARG A 204 -2.54 -11.97 -9.05
CA ARG A 204 -1.62 -12.13 -10.19
C ARG A 204 -2.41 -12.35 -11.47
N ASN A 205 -2.01 -11.66 -12.55
CA ASN A 205 -2.74 -11.67 -13.83
C ASN A 205 -4.25 -11.34 -13.68
N CYS A 206 -4.67 -10.71 -12.58
CA CYS A 206 -6.07 -10.41 -12.25
C CYS A 206 -7.00 -11.64 -12.32
N GLN A 207 -6.51 -12.82 -11.91
CA GLN A 207 -7.27 -14.07 -12.02
C GLN A 207 -8.32 -14.24 -10.91
N GLU A 208 -8.22 -13.49 -9.82
CA GLU A 208 -9.11 -13.59 -8.67
C GLU A 208 -10.24 -12.55 -8.78
N ASN A 209 -11.45 -12.90 -8.35
CA ASN A 209 -12.61 -12.01 -8.40
C ASN A 209 -12.81 -11.33 -7.04
N CYS A 210 -13.09 -10.03 -7.03
CA CYS A 210 -13.52 -9.33 -5.82
C CYS A 210 -14.85 -9.92 -5.31
N THR A 211 -15.02 -9.98 -3.99
CA THR A 211 -16.26 -10.45 -3.34
C THR A 211 -17.02 -9.35 -2.61
N CYS A 212 -16.74 -8.07 -2.93
CA CYS A 212 -17.35 -6.91 -2.25
C CYS A 212 -18.84 -6.77 -2.54
N GLY A 213 -19.50 -5.89 -1.78
CA GLY A 213 -20.91 -5.58 -1.93
C GLY A 213 -21.25 -4.91 -3.27
N VAL A 214 -22.55 -4.73 -3.52
CA VAL A 214 -23.05 -4.13 -4.76
C VAL A 214 -22.53 -2.68 -4.87
N ASN A 215 -21.88 -2.36 -6.00
CA ASN A 215 -21.26 -1.07 -6.31
C ASN A 215 -19.98 -0.73 -5.53
N GLU A 216 -19.30 -1.73 -4.96
CA GLU A 216 -18.02 -1.55 -4.29
C GLU A 216 -16.86 -2.10 -5.12
N THR A 217 -15.66 -1.61 -4.80
CA THR A 217 -14.43 -2.00 -5.48
C THR A 217 -13.48 -2.66 -4.50
N CYS A 218 -12.64 -3.56 -4.99
CA CYS A 218 -11.56 -4.13 -4.19
C CYS A 218 -10.20 -3.61 -4.63
N SER A 219 -9.26 -3.63 -3.70
CA SER A 219 -7.85 -3.43 -3.96
C SER A 219 -7.36 -4.48 -4.95
N ARG A 220 -6.82 -4.01 -6.08
CA ARG A 220 -6.26 -4.86 -7.14
C ARG A 220 -5.10 -5.75 -6.68
N PHE A 221 -4.47 -5.44 -5.54
CA PHE A 221 -3.30 -6.17 -5.06
C PHE A 221 -3.68 -7.40 -4.24
N ASP A 222 -4.60 -7.24 -3.29
CA ASP A 222 -4.91 -8.21 -2.23
C ASP A 222 -6.41 -8.52 -2.09
N GLY A 223 -7.27 -7.85 -2.85
CA GLY A 223 -8.70 -8.12 -2.86
C GLY A 223 -9.47 -7.49 -1.70
N LEU A 224 -8.84 -6.66 -0.87
CA LEU A 224 -9.51 -5.97 0.24
C LEU A 224 -10.57 -4.99 -0.29
N CYS A 225 -11.79 -5.11 0.23
CA CYS A 225 -12.90 -4.25 -0.15
C CYS A 225 -12.79 -2.88 0.52
N ALA A 226 -13.13 -1.82 -0.24
CA ALA A 226 -13.33 -0.49 0.31
C ALA A 226 -14.82 -0.26 0.55
N CYS A 227 -15.29 -0.52 1.77
CA CYS A 227 -16.71 -0.43 2.09
C CYS A 227 -17.21 1.01 2.08
N ILE A 228 -18.44 1.21 1.59
CA ILE A 228 -19.12 2.51 1.66
C ILE A 228 -19.41 2.90 3.12
N ALA A 229 -19.74 4.18 3.32
CA ALA A 229 -20.12 4.66 4.64
C ALA A 229 -21.35 3.91 5.17
N GLY A 230 -21.26 3.41 6.41
CA GLY A 230 -22.30 2.61 7.03
C GLY A 230 -22.12 1.10 6.90
N LYS A 231 -21.12 0.63 6.13
CA LYS A 231 -20.83 -0.79 5.90
C LYS A 231 -19.43 -1.20 6.36
N THR A 232 -19.31 -2.46 6.78
CA THR A 232 -18.05 -3.10 7.19
C THR A 232 -18.07 -4.61 6.93
N GLY A 233 -17.00 -5.29 7.31
CA GLY A 233 -16.77 -6.71 7.06
C GLY A 233 -15.96 -6.98 5.79
N VAL A 234 -15.53 -8.22 5.60
CA VAL A 234 -14.61 -8.63 4.51
C VAL A 234 -15.21 -8.37 3.12
N ASN A 235 -16.53 -8.47 3.00
CA ASN A 235 -17.30 -8.25 1.78
C ASN A 235 -18.29 -7.07 1.90
N CYS A 236 -18.14 -6.23 2.92
CA CYS A 236 -18.99 -5.06 3.16
C CYS A 236 -20.49 -5.36 3.25
N SER A 237 -20.86 -6.58 3.63
CA SER A 237 -22.27 -6.98 3.78
C SER A 237 -22.84 -6.59 5.15
N GLU A 238 -21.97 -6.30 6.13
CA GLU A 238 -22.35 -6.00 7.51
C GLU A 238 -22.58 -4.49 7.69
N ASP A 239 -23.60 -4.12 8.45
CA ASP A 239 -23.81 -2.72 8.86
C ASP A 239 -22.81 -2.31 9.96
N CYS A 240 -22.52 -1.01 10.08
CA CYS A 240 -21.66 -0.55 11.16
C CYS A 240 -22.21 -0.94 12.53
N PRO A 241 -21.34 -1.42 13.44
CA PRO A 241 -21.74 -1.62 14.82
C PRO A 241 -22.09 -0.29 15.49
N ALA A 242 -22.87 -0.35 16.57
CA ALA A 242 -23.22 0.83 17.36
C ALA A 242 -21.97 1.64 17.74
N TYR A 243 -22.15 2.96 17.74
CA TYR A 243 -21.11 3.97 17.98
C TYR A 243 -19.99 4.07 16.93
N ARG A 244 -20.08 3.36 15.80
CA ARG A 244 -19.15 3.52 14.67
C ARG A 244 -19.85 4.01 13.42
N PHE A 245 -19.10 4.74 12.60
CA PHE A 245 -19.63 5.33 11.38
C PHE A 245 -18.55 5.56 10.31
N GLY A 246 -19.00 5.92 9.10
CA GLY A 246 -18.13 6.20 7.97
C GLY A 246 -17.71 4.94 7.19
N PRO A 247 -16.84 5.08 6.17
CA PRO A 247 -16.40 3.96 5.34
C PRO A 247 -15.59 2.96 6.17
N ASN A 248 -15.86 1.67 5.98
CA ASN A 248 -15.30 0.59 6.81
C ASN A 248 -15.56 0.75 8.33
N CYS A 249 -16.46 1.65 8.74
CA CYS A 249 -16.77 1.98 10.13
C CYS A 249 -15.54 2.33 10.99
N THR A 250 -14.53 2.97 10.40
CA THR A 250 -13.28 3.31 11.09
C THR A 250 -13.45 4.41 12.13
N ASN A 251 -14.46 5.26 11.97
CA ASN A 251 -14.71 6.38 12.88
C ASN A 251 -15.59 5.95 14.04
N SER A 252 -15.41 6.60 15.19
CA SER A 252 -16.22 6.37 16.40
C SER A 252 -16.89 7.67 16.81
N CYS A 253 -18.16 7.62 17.21
CA CYS A 253 -18.89 8.77 17.73
C CYS A 253 -18.90 8.74 19.27
N SER A 254 -18.88 9.93 19.89
CA SER A 254 -18.88 10.09 21.35
C SER A 254 -20.24 10.63 21.80
N CYS A 255 -21.20 9.73 22.00
CA CYS A 255 -22.56 10.06 22.41
C CYS A 255 -22.78 9.66 23.87
N ALA A 256 -23.37 10.54 24.69
CA ALA A 256 -23.54 10.31 26.13
C ALA A 256 -24.81 9.50 26.47
N HIS A 257 -25.99 10.03 26.14
CA HIS A 257 -27.28 9.37 26.37
C HIS A 257 -27.89 8.98 25.03
N SER A 258 -27.39 7.88 24.49
CA SER A 258 -27.70 7.44 23.14
C SER A 258 -27.45 5.95 22.99
N THR A 259 -28.28 5.26 22.22
CA THR A 259 -28.06 3.87 21.79
C THR A 259 -27.02 3.71 20.66
N GLY A 260 -26.52 4.81 20.08
CA GLY A 260 -25.56 4.79 18.97
C GLY A 260 -25.65 6.04 18.09
N CYS A 261 -24.82 6.10 17.05
CA CYS A 261 -24.91 7.16 16.04
C CYS A 261 -25.32 6.59 14.69
N ASP A 262 -25.79 7.48 13.82
CA ASP A 262 -26.03 7.20 12.42
C ASP A 262 -24.74 6.68 11.76
N ALA A 263 -24.83 5.49 11.17
CA ALA A 263 -23.69 4.75 10.63
C ALA A 263 -23.00 5.44 9.44
N VAL A 264 -23.67 6.39 8.77
CA VAL A 264 -23.13 7.11 7.62
C VAL A 264 -22.49 8.43 8.06
N THR A 265 -23.22 9.21 8.86
CA THR A 265 -22.89 10.59 9.20
C THR A 265 -22.19 10.74 10.55
N GLY A 266 -22.36 9.78 11.46
CA GLY A 266 -21.84 9.84 12.83
C GLY A 266 -22.66 10.69 13.79
N LYS A 267 -23.81 11.21 13.37
CA LYS A 267 -24.70 12.00 14.23
C LYS A 267 -25.32 11.13 15.32
N CYS A 268 -25.24 11.56 16.58
CA CYS A 268 -25.80 10.81 17.69
C CYS A 268 -27.33 10.68 17.60
N ILE A 269 -27.83 9.49 17.91
CA ILE A 269 -29.26 9.18 17.99
C ILE A 269 -29.62 9.24 19.48
N CYS A 270 -30.16 10.37 19.94
CA CYS A 270 -30.37 10.59 21.37
C CYS A 270 -31.49 9.73 21.95
N ASP A 271 -31.27 9.24 23.17
CA ASP A 271 -32.28 8.57 23.97
C ASP A 271 -33.42 9.54 24.33
N VAL A 272 -34.56 8.98 24.75
CA VAL A 272 -35.72 9.79 25.17
C VAL A 272 -35.34 10.76 26.29
N GLY A 273 -35.80 12.01 26.17
CA GLY A 273 -35.53 13.08 27.14
C GLY A 273 -34.18 13.77 26.99
N TYR A 274 -33.40 13.43 25.96
CA TYR A 274 -32.11 14.06 25.67
C TYR A 274 -32.03 14.63 24.24
N THR A 275 -31.22 15.67 24.08
CA THR A 275 -30.92 16.35 22.81
C THR A 275 -29.48 16.89 22.79
N GLY A 276 -29.14 17.61 21.72
CA GLY A 276 -27.80 18.14 21.45
C GLY A 276 -26.93 17.20 20.60
N GLU A 277 -25.82 17.71 20.09
CA GLU A 277 -24.90 16.98 19.18
C GLU A 277 -24.33 15.69 19.79
N GLN A 278 -24.12 15.67 21.11
CA GLN A 278 -23.60 14.50 21.86
C GLN A 278 -24.64 13.88 22.80
N CYS A 279 -25.91 14.29 22.72
CA CYS A 279 -26.98 13.82 23.61
C CYS A 279 -26.68 14.00 25.10
N ASN A 280 -26.07 15.14 25.45
CA ASN A 280 -25.71 15.52 26.81
C ASN A 280 -26.67 16.55 27.42
N GLU A 281 -27.58 17.11 26.63
CA GLU A 281 -28.56 18.10 27.06
C GLU A 281 -29.89 17.40 27.37
N VAL A 282 -30.50 17.70 28.51
CA VAL A 282 -31.86 17.24 28.82
C VAL A 282 -32.86 18.14 28.08
N CYS A 283 -34.01 17.61 27.67
CA CYS A 283 -35.04 18.44 27.04
C CYS A 283 -35.38 19.67 27.87
N SER A 284 -35.43 20.81 27.17
CA SER A 284 -35.91 22.07 27.73
C SER A 284 -37.36 21.94 28.19
N SER A 285 -37.75 22.76 29.18
CA SER A 285 -39.11 22.78 29.69
C SER A 285 -40.14 22.93 28.57
N GLY A 286 -41.10 22.01 28.53
CA GLY A 286 -42.16 22.00 27.52
C GLY A 286 -41.86 21.14 26.29
N THR A 287 -40.68 20.53 26.17
CA THR A 287 -40.40 19.53 25.12
C THR A 287 -40.01 18.18 25.70
N TYR A 288 -40.24 17.12 24.93
CA TYR A 288 -40.02 15.74 25.36
C TYR A 288 -39.71 14.79 24.20
N GLY A 289 -39.37 13.55 24.52
CA GLY A 289 -39.06 12.47 23.57
C GLY A 289 -37.61 12.47 23.08
N ALA A 290 -37.28 11.56 22.17
CA ALA A 290 -35.93 11.44 21.60
C ALA A 290 -35.58 12.68 20.75
N GLY A 291 -34.48 13.35 21.06
CA GLY A 291 -34.09 14.60 20.41
C GLY A 291 -34.97 15.81 20.77
N CYS A 292 -35.93 15.67 21.70
CA CYS A 292 -36.82 16.74 22.18
C CYS A 292 -37.67 17.41 21.08
N ASN A 293 -38.03 16.65 20.04
CA ASN A 293 -38.80 17.14 18.90
C ASN A 293 -40.32 17.20 19.16
N GLN A 294 -40.79 16.78 20.34
CA GLN A 294 -42.19 16.79 20.71
C GLN A 294 -42.45 17.88 21.76
N THR A 295 -43.61 18.53 21.70
CA THR A 295 -43.99 19.61 22.61
C THR A 295 -45.11 19.15 23.52
N CYS A 296 -44.95 19.38 24.82
CA CYS A 296 -45.97 19.15 25.82
C CYS A 296 -47.08 20.22 25.74
N ASN A 297 -48.32 19.81 26.01
CA ASN A 297 -49.46 20.73 26.13
C ASN A 297 -49.93 20.82 27.59
N CYS A 298 -49.03 21.26 28.47
CA CYS A 298 -49.30 21.38 29.90
C CYS A 298 -50.04 22.68 30.21
N THR A 299 -50.94 22.64 31.19
CA THR A 299 -51.73 23.81 31.60
C THR A 299 -51.35 24.29 33.00
N GLY A 300 -51.19 25.60 33.18
CA GLY A 300 -50.89 26.17 34.50
C GLY A 300 -49.47 25.90 35.01
N ALA A 301 -49.33 25.35 36.21
CA ALA A 301 -48.05 25.14 36.92
C ALA A 301 -47.47 23.71 36.75
N GLU A 302 -47.89 22.99 35.71
CA GLU A 302 -47.44 21.64 35.40
C GLU A 302 -46.05 21.64 34.77
N VAL A 303 -45.22 20.66 35.14
CA VAL A 303 -43.90 20.44 34.57
C VAL A 303 -43.98 19.26 33.60
N CYS A 304 -43.59 19.50 32.35
CA CYS A 304 -43.46 18.50 31.29
C CYS A 304 -42.33 17.52 31.64
N GLU A 305 -42.63 16.24 31.77
CA GLU A 305 -41.62 15.20 31.95
C GLU A 305 -40.86 14.95 30.64
N PRO A 306 -39.51 15.09 30.61
CA PRO A 306 -38.73 15.00 29.37
C PRO A 306 -38.84 13.67 28.62
N ASP A 307 -39.13 12.56 29.32
CA ASP A 307 -39.08 11.21 28.75
C ASP A 307 -40.41 10.83 28.08
N THR A 308 -41.51 11.14 28.76
CA THR A 308 -42.87 10.68 28.43
C THR A 308 -43.75 11.78 27.85
N GLY A 309 -43.44 13.05 28.14
CA GLY A 309 -44.29 14.19 27.85
C GLY A 309 -45.48 14.35 28.79
N GLU A 310 -45.50 13.59 29.89
CA GLU A 310 -46.56 13.70 30.88
C GLU A 310 -46.45 15.03 31.63
N CYS A 311 -47.58 15.71 31.79
CA CYS A 311 -47.68 16.96 32.53
C CYS A 311 -47.93 16.65 34.00
N ILE A 312 -46.88 16.79 34.81
CA ILE A 312 -46.94 16.44 36.23
C ILE A 312 -47.06 17.74 37.04
N SER A 313 -48.10 17.83 37.88
CA SER A 313 -48.24 18.93 38.82
C SER A 313 -47.17 18.82 39.91
N ARG A 314 -46.04 19.51 39.74
CA ARG A 314 -44.99 19.60 40.76
C ARG A 314 -45.27 20.80 41.65
N CYS A 315 -45.59 20.55 42.92
CA CYS A 315 -45.66 21.60 43.93
C CYS A 315 -44.24 22.21 44.12
N VAL A 316 -44.01 23.46 43.67
CA VAL A 316 -42.79 24.23 43.96
C VAL A 316 -42.99 24.97 45.29
N CYS A 317 -42.19 24.66 46.30
CA CYS A 317 -42.19 25.40 47.57
C CYS A 317 -41.34 26.67 47.41
N HIS A 318 -41.90 27.84 47.73
CA HIS A 318 -41.14 29.08 47.83
C HIS A 318 -41.09 29.54 49.29
N GLU A 319 -39.85 29.74 49.75
CA GLU A 319 -39.39 30.41 50.99
C GLU A 319 -39.94 29.94 52.35
N GLU A 320 -39.03 29.94 53.33
CA GLU A 320 -39.34 29.74 54.75
C GLU A 320 -40.46 30.70 55.18
N GLY A 321 -41.64 30.17 55.49
CA GLY A 321 -42.69 30.93 56.16
C GLY A 321 -44.10 30.87 55.56
N THR A 322 -44.39 30.08 54.53
CA THR A 322 -45.78 29.84 54.12
C THR A 322 -46.34 28.56 54.77
N ALA A 323 -47.39 28.74 55.58
CA ALA A 323 -47.96 27.75 56.49
C ALA A 323 -48.76 26.64 55.77
N ASN A 324 -48.14 25.85 54.88
CA ASN A 324 -48.76 24.66 54.30
C ASN A 324 -47.76 23.56 53.86
N CYS A 325 -46.71 23.33 54.64
CA CYS A 325 -45.94 22.06 54.60
C CYS A 325 -45.72 21.58 56.03
N ASN A 326 -46.42 20.52 56.43
CA ASN A 326 -46.27 19.92 57.76
C ASN A 326 -45.21 18.81 57.69
N SER A 327 -44.06 19.03 58.32
CA SER A 327 -42.86 18.18 58.27
C SER A 327 -42.95 16.93 59.15
N LEU A 328 -44.04 16.18 59.07
CA LEU A 328 -44.19 14.93 59.84
C LEU A 328 -44.40 13.69 58.98
N TYR A 329 -44.51 13.85 57.66
CA TYR A 329 -44.39 12.77 56.68
C TYR A 329 -43.75 13.34 55.41
N ASP A 330 -42.62 12.80 55.00
CA ASP A 330 -41.85 13.18 53.79
C ASP A 330 -42.62 12.89 52.48
N SER A 331 -43.79 13.51 52.28
CA SER A 331 -44.52 13.50 51.01
C SER A 331 -45.28 14.82 50.81
N CYS A 332 -44.95 15.57 49.77
CA CYS A 332 -45.76 16.71 49.34
C CYS A 332 -47.07 16.21 48.73
N ARG A 333 -48.22 16.47 49.38
CA ARG A 333 -49.56 16.25 48.82
C ARG A 333 -50.18 17.62 48.51
N CYS A 334 -50.40 17.91 47.23
CA CYS A 334 -51.12 19.12 46.82
C CYS A 334 -52.64 18.93 47.13
N LEU A 335 -53.27 19.84 47.88
CA LEU A 335 -54.71 19.82 48.18
C LEU A 335 -55.53 20.57 47.10
N PRO A 336 -56.81 20.22 46.85
CA PRO A 336 -57.53 20.59 45.63
C PRO A 336 -58.15 21.99 45.61
N TYR A 337 -57.90 22.82 46.62
CA TYR A 337 -58.57 24.11 46.76
C TYR A 337 -57.54 25.16 47.17
N HIS A 338 -56.91 25.82 46.20
CA HIS A 338 -56.77 27.29 46.15
C HIS A 338 -55.98 27.72 44.90
N ASN A 339 -56.43 28.82 44.34
CA ASN A 339 -56.03 29.42 43.06
C ASN A 339 -54.79 30.31 43.27
N HIS A 340 -53.69 30.13 42.54
CA HIS A 340 -52.54 31.05 42.64
C HIS A 340 -51.94 31.45 41.30
N THR A 341 -51.80 32.77 41.14
CA THR A 341 -51.16 33.54 40.06
C THR A 341 -49.70 33.86 40.41
N CYS A 342 -48.79 33.68 39.45
CA CYS A 342 -47.35 33.99 39.60
C CYS A 342 -47.06 35.49 39.54
N HIS A 343 -46.14 35.98 40.38
CA HIS A 343 -45.48 37.27 40.19
C HIS A 343 -44.00 37.04 39.84
N ASP A 344 -43.57 37.68 38.76
CA ASP A 344 -42.20 37.83 38.31
C ASP A 344 -41.37 38.66 39.31
N GLU A 345 -40.04 38.50 39.25
CA GLU A 345 -38.97 39.30 39.88
C GLU A 345 -38.28 38.73 41.14
N ASN A 346 -37.23 37.91 40.94
CA ASN A 346 -35.88 38.23 41.45
C ASN A 346 -34.79 37.25 41.00
N VAL A 347 -33.69 37.79 40.47
CA VAL A 347 -32.58 37.09 39.79
C VAL A 347 -31.46 36.61 40.76
N PHE A 348 -31.61 36.76 42.08
CA PHE A 348 -30.49 36.63 43.04
C PHE A 348 -30.45 35.36 43.93
N LEU A 349 -31.34 34.37 43.75
CA LEU A 349 -31.42 33.18 44.63
C LEU A 349 -31.09 31.84 43.96
N LYS A 350 -30.14 31.83 43.01
CA LYS A 350 -29.81 30.62 42.23
C LYS A 350 -28.80 29.65 42.87
N GLU A 351 -28.33 29.86 44.10
CA GLU A 351 -27.15 29.13 44.61
C GLU A 351 -27.24 28.47 46.00
N ARG A 352 -28.43 28.27 46.61
CA ARG A 352 -28.50 27.73 48.00
C ARG A 352 -29.45 26.58 48.30
N CYS A 353 -29.62 25.64 47.38
CA CYS A 353 -30.13 24.30 47.72
C CYS A 353 -29.04 23.25 47.49
N ARG A 354 -28.16 23.06 48.48
CA ARG A 354 -27.20 21.96 48.53
C ARG A 354 -27.44 21.10 49.78
N ASP A 355 -27.53 19.80 49.54
CA ASP A 355 -27.15 18.67 50.40
C ASP A 355 -28.05 18.29 51.60
N VAL A 356 -28.93 17.28 51.39
CA VAL A 356 -29.19 16.19 52.35
C VAL A 356 -29.48 14.91 51.55
N CYS A 357 -28.68 13.84 51.75
CA CYS A 357 -28.93 12.49 51.24
C CYS A 357 -28.60 11.48 52.36
N GLU A 358 -29.61 10.82 52.92
CA GLU A 358 -29.44 9.55 53.64
C GLU A 358 -30.18 8.46 52.86
N CYS A 359 -29.44 7.65 52.10
CA CYS A 359 -29.99 6.52 51.34
C CYS A 359 -30.22 5.35 52.30
N SER A 360 -31.48 4.94 52.50
CA SER A 360 -31.88 3.96 53.52
C SER A 360 -32.34 2.62 52.91
N SER A 361 -32.41 2.49 51.57
CA SER A 361 -32.88 1.29 50.86
C SER A 361 -31.91 0.80 49.77
N PRO A 362 -31.85 -0.53 49.50
CA PRO A 362 -31.07 -1.09 48.40
C PRO A 362 -31.46 -0.60 46.98
N THR A 363 -32.64 0.03 46.84
CA THR A 363 -33.20 0.59 45.59
C THR A 363 -33.05 2.12 45.45
N ASP A 364 -32.38 2.81 46.37
CA ASP A 364 -32.30 4.27 46.34
C ASP A 364 -31.29 4.80 45.30
N THR A 365 -31.73 5.77 44.49
CA THR A 365 -30.88 6.63 43.66
C THR A 365 -30.21 7.70 44.53
N CYS A 366 -28.91 7.57 44.80
CA CYS A 366 -28.13 8.63 45.43
C CYS A 366 -27.59 9.58 44.33
N CYS A 367 -28.16 10.78 44.19
CA CYS A 367 -27.64 11.82 43.29
C CYS A 367 -26.81 12.83 44.10
N VAL A 368 -25.53 12.99 43.76
CA VAL A 368 -24.66 14.00 44.38
C VAL A 368 -24.95 15.35 43.71
N SER A 369 -25.46 16.30 44.49
CA SER A 369 -25.74 17.70 44.12
C SER A 369 -24.46 18.45 43.73
N ASN A 370 -24.04 18.25 42.48
CA ASN A 370 -23.36 19.19 41.54
C ASN A 370 -22.63 18.47 40.39
N SER A 371 -22.82 17.16 40.22
CA SER A 371 -22.35 16.49 39.00
C SER A 371 -23.55 16.03 38.19
N SER A 372 -23.51 16.21 36.88
CA SER A 372 -24.46 15.69 35.88
C SER A 372 -24.49 14.15 35.81
N MET A 373 -24.23 13.44 36.91
CA MET A 373 -24.14 12.00 37.01
C MET A 373 -24.85 11.53 38.29
N CYS A 374 -26.07 11.02 38.18
CA CYS A 374 -26.54 10.06 39.17
C CYS A 374 -25.72 8.77 38.95
N GLN A 375 -25.05 8.29 40.00
CA GLN A 375 -24.18 7.12 39.90
C GLN A 375 -24.99 5.87 40.24
N CYS A 376 -25.40 5.13 39.21
CA CYS A 376 -26.03 3.82 39.41
C CYS A 376 -25.03 2.83 40.00
N LYS A 377 -25.54 1.86 40.80
CA LYS A 377 -24.77 0.67 41.20
C LYS A 377 -24.33 -0.10 39.94
N ASP A 378 -23.24 -0.84 40.08
CA ASP A 378 -22.66 -1.63 39.00
C ASP A 378 -23.71 -2.55 38.35
N GLY A 379 -23.74 -2.57 37.02
CA GLY A 379 -24.71 -3.33 36.24
C GLY A 379 -26.06 -2.68 36.02
N TRP A 380 -26.27 -1.44 36.47
CA TRP A 380 -27.50 -0.68 36.27
C TRP A 380 -27.23 0.65 35.58
N THR A 381 -28.19 1.10 34.77
CA THR A 381 -28.15 2.32 33.95
C THR A 381 -29.51 3.00 33.90
N GLY A 382 -29.55 4.19 33.30
CA GLY A 382 -30.73 5.05 33.21
C GLY A 382 -30.92 5.99 34.40
N ARG A 383 -31.80 7.00 34.22
CA ARG A 383 -31.98 8.11 35.18
C ARG A 383 -32.46 7.67 36.58
N LYS A 384 -33.24 6.58 36.64
CA LYS A 384 -33.74 5.96 37.88
C LYS A 384 -32.93 4.73 38.31
N CYS A 385 -31.85 4.40 37.60
CA CYS A 385 -31.05 3.19 37.83
C CYS A 385 -31.85 1.89 37.87
N SER A 386 -32.94 1.83 37.10
CA SER A 386 -33.88 0.70 37.06
C SER A 386 -33.67 -0.23 35.87
N THR A 387 -32.73 0.08 34.98
CA THR A 387 -32.47 -0.69 33.76
C THR A 387 -31.13 -1.42 33.90
N ALA A 388 -31.09 -2.73 33.66
CA ALA A 388 -29.82 -3.47 33.64
C ALA A 388 -28.94 -3.04 32.45
N CYS A 389 -27.62 -3.24 32.55
CA CYS A 389 -26.71 -2.93 31.44
C CYS A 389 -27.09 -3.67 30.14
N PRO A 390 -26.92 -3.04 28.97
CA PRO A 390 -27.15 -3.68 27.68
C PRO A 390 -26.40 -5.01 27.54
N GLN A 391 -26.98 -5.96 26.81
CA GLN A 391 -26.36 -7.26 26.55
C GLN A 391 -24.92 -7.09 26.00
N GLY A 392 -23.99 -7.85 26.57
CA GLY A 392 -22.56 -7.76 26.26
C GLY A 392 -21.79 -6.68 27.04
N THR A 393 -22.45 -5.91 27.92
CA THR A 393 -21.80 -4.90 28.76
C THR A 393 -22.04 -5.13 30.25
N PHE A 394 -21.11 -4.70 31.11
CA PHE A 394 -21.20 -4.90 32.56
C PHE A 394 -20.51 -3.83 33.41
N GLY A 395 -20.77 -3.88 34.72
CA GLY A 395 -20.05 -3.09 35.72
C GLY A 395 -20.54 -1.63 35.82
N ARG A 396 -19.73 -0.78 36.44
CA ARG A 396 -20.09 0.64 36.66
C ARG A 396 -20.29 1.37 35.34
N LYS A 397 -21.43 2.04 35.18
CA LYS A 397 -21.82 2.75 33.94
C LYS A 397 -21.83 1.86 32.67
N CYS A 398 -21.82 0.54 32.81
CA CYS A 398 -21.78 -0.41 31.69
C CYS A 398 -20.54 -0.24 30.78
N TYR A 399 -19.41 0.23 31.31
CA TYR A 399 -18.17 0.40 30.54
C TYR A 399 -17.39 -0.90 30.31
N GLY A 400 -17.65 -1.93 31.12
CA GLY A 400 -17.09 -3.25 30.90
C GLY A 400 -17.71 -3.90 29.67
N ILE A 401 -16.89 -4.50 28.80
CA ILE A 401 -17.36 -5.28 27.65
C ILE A 401 -17.06 -6.76 27.95
N CYS A 402 -18.08 -7.60 27.86
CA CYS A 402 -17.96 -9.04 28.02
C CYS A 402 -17.32 -9.67 26.77
N ASN A 403 -16.38 -10.59 26.98
CA ASN A 403 -15.79 -11.41 25.92
C ASN A 403 -16.32 -12.85 25.99
N CYS A 404 -17.64 -12.99 25.86
CA CYS A 404 -18.34 -14.28 25.96
C CYS A 404 -18.49 -14.94 24.59
N SER A 405 -18.57 -16.27 24.59
CA SER A 405 -18.84 -17.04 23.37
C SER A 405 -20.30 -16.89 22.92
N ALA A 406 -20.63 -17.24 21.68
CA ALA A 406 -21.98 -17.06 21.12
C ALA A 406 -23.12 -17.74 21.90
N ASP A 407 -22.80 -18.75 22.73
CA ASP A 407 -23.75 -19.54 23.53
C ASP A 407 -23.78 -19.16 25.03
N GLU A 408 -23.21 -18.00 25.39
CA GLU A 408 -23.10 -17.53 26.77
C GLU A 408 -23.74 -16.14 26.96
N LEU A 409 -24.40 -15.93 28.09
CA LEU A 409 -24.98 -14.65 28.49
C LEU A 409 -24.04 -13.88 29.42
N CYS A 410 -23.88 -12.58 29.16
CA CYS A 410 -23.05 -11.67 29.96
C CYS A 410 -23.82 -11.24 31.23
N HIS A 411 -23.26 -11.51 32.42
CA HIS A 411 -23.84 -11.04 33.68
C HIS A 411 -23.61 -9.53 33.86
N HIS A 412 -24.69 -8.75 33.81
CA HIS A 412 -24.64 -7.28 33.75
C HIS A 412 -23.89 -6.62 34.93
N VAL A 413 -23.80 -7.23 36.11
CA VAL A 413 -23.05 -6.66 37.25
C VAL A 413 -21.55 -7.03 37.21
N SER A 414 -21.22 -8.29 36.94
CA SER A 414 -19.88 -8.85 37.16
C SER A 414 -19.08 -9.13 35.90
N GLY A 415 -19.73 -9.20 34.73
CA GLY A 415 -19.09 -9.51 33.45
C GLY A 415 -18.79 -10.98 33.22
N ASN A 416 -19.25 -11.85 34.12
CA ASN A 416 -19.08 -13.29 33.97
C ASN A 416 -19.97 -13.83 32.86
N CYS A 417 -19.43 -14.75 32.07
CA CYS A 417 -20.17 -15.48 31.03
C CYS A 417 -20.90 -16.66 31.66
N ILE A 418 -22.23 -16.68 31.54
CA ILE A 418 -23.11 -17.70 32.09
C ILE A 418 -23.65 -18.53 30.93
N SER A 419 -23.41 -19.85 30.95
CA SER A 419 -23.97 -20.78 29.97
C SER A 419 -25.49 -20.83 30.08
N LEU A 420 -26.18 -20.80 28.93
CA LEU A 420 -27.64 -20.90 28.81
C LEU A 420 -28.24 -22.14 29.50
N ASP A 421 -27.46 -23.22 29.71
CA ASP A 421 -27.90 -24.42 30.42
C ASP A 421 -28.07 -24.20 31.94
N THR A 422 -27.49 -23.14 32.50
CA THR A 422 -27.59 -22.81 33.94
C THR A 422 -28.57 -21.69 34.26
N ALA A 423 -29.03 -20.93 33.25
CA ALA A 423 -29.91 -19.77 33.43
C ALA A 423 -31.33 -20.13 33.91
N VAL A 424 -31.75 -21.40 33.80
CA VAL A 424 -33.07 -21.87 34.27
C VAL A 424 -33.17 -21.94 35.81
N VAL A 425 -32.05 -21.91 36.54
CA VAL A 425 -32.05 -22.12 38.00
C VAL A 425 -32.09 -20.79 38.80
N CYS A 426 -31.84 -19.63 38.19
CA CYS A 426 -31.67 -18.37 38.92
C CYS A 426 -32.88 -17.41 38.92
N ALA A 427 -34.03 -17.80 38.36
CA ALA A 427 -35.22 -16.93 38.35
C ALA A 427 -35.95 -16.78 39.71
N ASN A 428 -35.37 -17.24 40.83
CA ASN A 428 -36.07 -17.35 42.13
C ASN A 428 -35.26 -16.91 43.37
N LEU A 429 -34.28 -16.00 43.24
CA LEU A 429 -33.45 -15.58 44.38
C LEU A 429 -33.39 -14.06 44.66
N ASP A 430 -34.35 -13.26 44.18
CA ASP A 430 -34.54 -11.86 44.63
C ASP A 430 -35.35 -11.77 45.95
N ALA A 431 -35.07 -12.68 46.88
CA ALA A 431 -35.54 -12.61 48.26
C ALA A 431 -34.51 -13.29 49.16
N ILE A 432 -33.47 -12.56 49.57
CA ILE A 432 -32.73 -12.61 50.85
C ILE A 432 -31.48 -11.71 50.66
N LEU A 433 -31.60 -10.44 51.06
CA LEU A 433 -30.68 -9.68 51.92
C LEU A 433 -31.17 -8.24 52.05
#